data_AF-K8ZZD0-F1
#
_entry.id   AF-K8ZZD0-F1
#
_cell.length_a   1.000
_cell.length_b   1.000
_cell.length_c   1.000
_cell.angle_alpha   90.00
_cell.angle_beta   90.00
_cell.angle_gamma   90.00
#
_symmetry.space_group_name_H-M   'P 1'
#
loop_
_entity.id
_entity.type
_entity.pdbx_description
1 polymer ?
#
loop_
_entity_poly.entity_id
_entity_poly.type
_entity_poly.pdbx_seq_one_letter_code
_entity_poly.pdbx_strand_id
1 'polypeptide(L)'
;GTGAAAVIDGVSFVDASYKLGDAVDKLTAIAMHSATMAALAKQGLIETVRDADGVVLYKTFMDRRVIVDDGMPVDGDVFTSFLFGQGAIGFQDIGAPVGVETDRDSLAGTDILINRRHFVLHPRGIKWAGATGIAPNNAGLATAANWERVYDPKQIRIVAFKHKIK
;
A
#
# COMPACT_ATOMS: atom_id res chain seq x y z
N GLY A 1 -6.64 7.07 18.31
CA GLY A 1 -7.30 7.45 19.56
C GLY A 1 -8.78 7.13 19.47
N THR A 2 -9.58 7.48 20.48
CA THR A 2 -11.05 7.44 20.45
C THR A 2 -11.60 8.87 20.38
N GLY A 3 -12.72 9.09 19.69
CA GLY A 3 -13.37 10.41 19.56
C GLY A 3 -12.93 11.22 18.33
N ALA A 4 -13.08 12.54 18.37
CA ALA A 4 -12.78 13.44 17.23
C ALA A 4 -11.32 13.34 16.75
N ALA A 5 -10.37 13.09 17.65
CA ALA A 5 -8.96 12.84 17.33
C ALA A 5 -8.69 11.50 16.60
N ALA A 6 -9.73 10.67 16.44
CA ALA A 6 -9.66 9.45 15.63
C ALA A 6 -10.08 9.71 14.17
N VAL A 7 -10.78 10.81 13.90
CA VAL A 7 -11.28 11.15 12.57
C VAL A 7 -10.14 11.72 11.74
N ILE A 8 -10.06 11.32 10.47
CA ILE A 8 -9.11 11.92 9.54
C ILE A 8 -9.43 13.39 9.28
N ASP A 9 -8.42 14.22 9.52
CA ASP A 9 -8.42 15.66 9.27
C ASP A 9 -6.98 16.11 8.95
N GLY A 10 -6.81 17.41 8.69
CA GLY A 10 -5.48 17.96 8.40
C GLY A 10 -4.50 17.82 9.57
N VAL A 11 -4.96 17.91 10.81
CA VAL A 11 -4.10 17.87 12.00
C VAL A 11 -3.55 16.46 12.23
N SER A 12 -4.43 15.47 12.26
CA SER A 12 -4.06 14.06 12.42
C SER A 12 -3.17 13.55 11.30
N PHE A 13 -3.33 14.06 10.08
CA PHE A 13 -2.45 13.74 8.96
C PHE A 13 -1.04 14.34 9.12
N VAL A 14 -0.93 15.59 9.58
CA VAL A 14 0.37 16.22 9.88
C VAL A 14 1.09 15.41 10.96
N ASP A 15 0.42 15.07 12.07
CA ASP A 15 1.00 14.25 13.14
C ASP A 15 1.50 12.89 12.63
N ALA A 16 0.73 12.25 11.75
CA ALA A 16 1.13 10.98 11.14
C ALA A 16 2.34 11.12 10.21
N SER A 17 2.39 12.18 9.40
CA SER A 17 3.47 12.46 8.45
C SER A 17 4.79 12.77 9.17
N TYR A 18 4.72 13.59 10.23
CA TYR A 18 5.89 13.99 11.01
C TYR A 18 6.39 12.90 11.99
N LYS A 19 5.76 11.72 12.06
CA LYS A 19 6.36 10.58 12.78
C LYS A 19 7.71 10.15 12.22
N LEU A 20 7.97 10.42 10.94
CA LEU A 20 9.28 10.20 10.33
C LEU A 20 10.27 11.37 10.57
N GLY A 21 9.82 12.44 11.22
CA GLY A 21 10.63 13.62 11.50
C GLY A 21 11.18 14.27 10.24
N ASP A 22 12.50 14.43 10.19
CA ASP A 22 13.29 14.96 9.07
C ASP A 22 13.14 14.17 7.76
N ALA A 23 12.63 12.93 7.82
CA ALA A 23 12.36 12.12 6.64
C ALA A 23 10.95 12.28 6.06
N VAL A 24 10.13 13.22 6.57
CA VAL A 24 8.74 13.45 6.11
C VAL A 24 8.64 13.76 4.61
N ASP A 25 9.63 14.45 4.05
CA ASP A 25 9.66 14.82 2.63
C ASP A 25 9.94 13.62 1.71
N LYS A 26 10.36 12.48 2.28
CA LYS A 26 10.54 11.24 1.50
C LYS A 26 9.23 10.50 1.27
N LEU A 27 8.15 10.86 1.98
CA LEU A 27 6.81 10.36 1.69
C LEU A 27 6.25 11.15 0.51
N THR A 28 5.87 10.47 -0.55
CA THR A 28 5.47 11.12 -1.81
C THR A 28 4.02 10.85 -2.18
N ALA A 29 3.46 9.74 -1.69
CA ALA A 29 2.11 9.33 -2.01
C ALA A 29 1.38 8.77 -0.78
N ILE A 30 0.05 8.85 -0.83
CA ILE A 30 -0.86 8.22 0.12
C ILE A 30 -1.88 7.36 -0.65
N ALA A 31 -1.99 6.09 -0.25
CA ALA A 31 -3.08 5.22 -0.66
C ALA A 31 -4.20 5.26 0.39
N MET A 32 -5.43 5.47 -0.06
CA MET A 32 -6.60 5.61 0.82
C MET A 32 -7.88 5.08 0.17
N HIS A 33 -8.85 4.71 0.99
CA HIS A 33 -10.15 4.21 0.54
C HIS A 33 -11.01 5.34 -0.06
N SER A 34 -11.88 5.04 -1.03
CA SER A 34 -12.75 6.06 -1.66
C SER A 34 -13.60 6.85 -0.66
N ALA A 35 -14.15 6.19 0.36
CA ALA A 35 -14.88 6.85 1.46
C ALA A 35 -14.02 7.90 2.19
N THR A 36 -12.75 7.60 2.46
CA THR A 36 -11.82 8.54 3.14
C THR A 36 -11.54 9.74 2.24
N MET A 37 -11.36 9.48 0.94
CA MET A 37 -11.18 10.52 -0.06
C MET A 37 -12.41 11.43 -0.18
N ALA A 38 -13.61 10.86 -0.16
CA ALA A 38 -14.86 11.61 -0.21
C ALA A 38 -15.03 12.51 1.04
N ALA A 39 -14.66 12.01 2.22
CA ALA A 39 -14.70 12.81 3.44
C ALA A 39 -13.71 13.98 3.41
N LEU A 40 -12.47 13.75 2.98
CA LEU A 40 -11.47 14.81 2.79
C LEU A 40 -11.88 15.84 1.73
N ALA A 41 -12.50 15.39 0.64
CA ALA A 41 -13.02 16.27 -0.39
C ALA A 41 -14.16 17.16 0.12
N LYS A 42 -15.08 16.62 0.95
CA LYS A 42 -16.14 17.40 1.60
C LYS A 42 -15.60 18.46 2.57
N GLN A 43 -14.44 18.21 3.17
CA GLN A 43 -13.74 19.17 4.03
C GLN A 43 -12.94 20.21 3.25
N GLY A 44 -12.86 20.10 1.91
CA GLY A 44 -12.09 21.02 1.07
C GLY A 44 -10.57 20.86 1.18
N LEU A 45 -10.10 19.72 1.72
CA LEU A 45 -8.67 19.47 1.96
C LEU A 45 -7.93 18.86 0.75
N ILE A 46 -8.66 18.52 -0.30
CA ILE A 46 -8.11 17.91 -1.52
C ILE A 46 -7.88 18.98 -2.56
N GLU A 47 -6.66 19.00 -3.10
CA GLU A 47 -6.30 19.84 -4.22
C GLU A 47 -6.27 19.01 -5.51
N THR A 48 -6.70 19.63 -6.61
CA THR A 48 -6.63 19.02 -7.94
C THR A 48 -5.53 19.68 -8.74
N VAL A 49 -4.51 18.91 -9.10
CA VAL A 49 -3.45 19.37 -10.00
C VAL A 49 -3.89 19.15 -11.44
N ARG A 50 -3.81 20.21 -12.25
CA ARG A 50 -4.24 20.22 -13.65
C ARG A 50 -3.08 20.60 -14.55
N ASP A 51 -3.11 20.11 -15.78
CA ASP A 51 -2.21 20.54 -16.84
C ASP A 51 -2.61 21.94 -17.37
N ALA A 52 -1.78 22.53 -18.23
CA ALA A 52 -2.04 23.80 -18.92
C ALA A 52 -3.37 23.79 -19.70
N ASP A 53 -3.79 22.62 -20.20
CA ASP A 53 -5.05 22.40 -20.90
C ASP A 53 -6.26 22.18 -19.96
N GLY A 54 -6.06 22.29 -18.64
CA GLY A 54 -7.11 22.12 -17.63
C GLY A 54 -7.50 20.67 -17.33
N VAL A 55 -6.83 19.69 -17.96
CA VAL A 55 -6.99 18.25 -17.72
C VAL A 55 -6.49 17.90 -16.32
N VAL A 56 -7.29 17.18 -15.54
CA VAL A 56 -6.91 16.75 -14.18
C VAL A 56 -5.86 15.65 -14.27
N LEU A 57 -4.66 15.91 -13.77
CA LEU A 57 -3.56 14.96 -13.77
C LEU A 57 -3.64 14.03 -12.56
N TYR A 58 -3.74 14.61 -11.36
CA TYR A 58 -3.82 13.87 -10.11
C TYR A 58 -4.39 14.76 -8.99
N LYS A 59 -4.77 14.11 -7.89
CA LYS A 59 -5.24 14.77 -6.68
C LYS A 59 -4.16 14.72 -5.61
N THR A 60 -4.03 15.78 -4.84
CA THR A 60 -3.07 15.89 -3.75
C THR A 60 -3.78 16.16 -2.42
N PHE A 61 -3.14 15.71 -1.35
CA PHE A 61 -3.50 16.04 0.02
C PHE A 61 -2.21 16.42 0.73
N MET A 62 -2.06 17.70 1.10
CA MET A 62 -0.87 18.24 1.76
C MET A 62 0.45 17.87 1.03
N ASP A 63 0.52 18.22 -0.26
CA ASP A 63 1.64 17.92 -1.16
C ASP A 63 1.94 16.43 -1.40
N ARG A 64 1.08 15.53 -0.94
CA ARG A 64 1.20 14.08 -1.20
C ARG A 64 0.21 13.66 -2.28
N ARG A 65 0.68 12.88 -3.26
CA ARG A 65 -0.19 12.34 -4.31
C ARG A 65 -1.17 11.33 -3.72
N VAL A 66 -2.46 11.50 -3.98
CA VAL A 66 -3.49 10.58 -3.52
C VAL A 66 -3.73 9.49 -4.55
N ILE A 67 -3.73 8.24 -4.09
CA ILE A 67 -4.09 7.03 -4.84
C ILE A 67 -5.33 6.45 -4.16
N VAL A 68 -6.41 6.30 -4.93
CA VAL A 68 -7.69 5.83 -4.42
C VAL A 68 -7.89 4.38 -4.81
N ASP A 69 -8.20 3.53 -3.84
CA ASP A 69 -8.50 2.10 -4.06
C ASP A 69 -9.54 1.62 -3.03
N ASP A 70 -10.57 0.92 -3.49
CA ASP A 70 -11.62 0.34 -2.64
C ASP A 70 -11.16 -0.94 -1.93
N GLY A 71 -10.08 -1.57 -2.40
CA GLY A 71 -9.45 -2.73 -1.76
C GLY A 71 -8.60 -2.40 -0.52
N MET A 72 -8.54 -1.12 -0.11
CA MET A 72 -7.79 -0.71 1.07
C MET A 72 -8.35 -1.33 2.36
N PRO A 73 -7.50 -1.70 3.35
CA PRO A 73 -7.99 -2.39 4.54
C PRO A 73 -8.96 -1.54 5.38
N VAL A 74 -10.15 -2.11 5.62
CA VAL A 74 -11.20 -1.56 6.49
C VAL A 74 -11.55 -2.59 7.56
N ASP A 75 -11.54 -2.18 8.82
CA ASP A 75 -11.92 -2.99 9.98
C ASP A 75 -13.03 -2.27 10.75
N GLY A 76 -14.28 -2.64 10.47
CA GLY A 76 -15.47 -1.93 10.95
C GLY A 76 -15.45 -0.46 10.50
N ASP A 77 -15.42 0.47 11.46
CA ASP A 77 -15.36 1.91 11.19
C ASP A 77 -13.93 2.47 11.06
N VAL A 78 -12.91 1.60 11.08
CA VAL A 78 -11.50 1.99 11.04
C VAL A 78 -10.92 1.72 9.66
N PHE A 79 -10.50 2.80 9.00
CA PHE A 79 -9.84 2.78 7.70
C PHE A 79 -8.33 2.85 7.89
N THR A 80 -7.59 2.07 7.10
CA THR A 80 -6.12 2.13 7.09
C THR A 80 -5.65 2.78 5.79
N SER A 81 -5.04 3.96 5.90
CA SER A 81 -4.31 4.59 4.80
C SER A 81 -2.83 4.32 4.90
N PHE A 82 -2.16 4.14 3.78
CA PHE A 82 -0.70 3.96 3.74
C PHE A 82 -0.04 5.16 3.10
N LEU A 83 0.83 5.83 3.84
CA LEU A 83 1.74 6.83 3.29
C LEU A 83 3.05 6.14 2.92
N PHE A 84 3.54 6.37 1.72
CA PHE A 84 4.78 5.75 1.27
C PHE A 84 5.61 6.66 0.35
N GLY A 85 6.91 6.41 0.38
CA GLY A 85 7.89 7.06 -0.48
C GLY A 85 8.25 6.23 -1.70
N GLN A 86 8.87 6.88 -2.68
CA GLN A 86 9.45 6.19 -3.82
C GLN A 86 10.51 5.16 -3.37
N GLY A 87 10.44 3.96 -3.95
CA GLY A 87 11.37 2.86 -3.66
C GLY A 87 11.18 2.23 -2.27
N ALA A 88 10.03 2.45 -1.63
CA ALA A 88 9.70 1.80 -0.36
C ALA A 88 9.52 0.28 -0.51
N ILE A 89 8.98 -0.17 -1.65
CA ILE A 89 8.84 -1.58 -2.02
C ILE A 89 9.72 -1.87 -3.23
N GLY A 90 10.53 -2.92 -3.14
CA GLY A 90 11.24 -3.50 -4.27
C GLY A 90 10.37 -4.58 -4.92
N PHE A 91 10.35 -4.58 -6.25
CA PHE A 91 9.71 -5.60 -7.06
C PHE A 91 10.71 -6.13 -8.07
N GLN A 92 10.77 -7.45 -8.21
CA GLN A 92 11.54 -8.12 -9.25
C GLN A 92 10.72 -9.29 -9.80
N ASP A 93 10.52 -9.31 -11.11
CA ASP A 93 10.01 -10.50 -11.80
C ASP A 93 11.19 -11.44 -12.08
N ILE A 94 11.07 -12.70 -11.65
CA ILE A 94 12.08 -13.74 -11.89
C ILE A 94 11.76 -14.48 -13.19
N GLY A 95 10.49 -14.50 -13.60
CA GLY A 95 10.01 -15.36 -14.68
C GLY A 95 9.88 -16.81 -14.24
N ALA A 96 8.86 -17.49 -14.78
CA ALA A 96 8.73 -18.93 -14.67
C ALA A 96 9.39 -19.59 -15.90
N PRO A 97 10.10 -20.74 -15.76
CA PRO A 97 10.70 -21.43 -16.89
C PRO A 97 9.70 -21.78 -18.00
N VAL A 98 8.47 -22.11 -17.63
CA VAL A 98 7.32 -22.30 -18.52
C VAL A 98 6.16 -21.45 -18.01
N GLY A 99 6.06 -20.23 -18.51
CA GLY A 99 5.10 -19.23 -18.04
C GLY A 99 3.66 -19.44 -18.52
N VAL A 100 3.47 -20.10 -19.67
CA VAL A 100 2.15 -20.46 -20.20
C VAL A 100 2.21 -21.89 -20.73
N GLU A 101 1.22 -22.69 -20.38
CA GLU A 101 1.08 -24.08 -20.85
C GLU A 101 -0.39 -24.39 -21.11
N THR A 102 -0.66 -25.27 -22.07
CA THR A 102 -1.99 -25.78 -22.37
C THR A 102 -2.00 -27.28 -22.17
N ASP A 103 -3.05 -27.80 -21.55
CA ASP A 103 -3.25 -29.23 -21.34
C ASP A 103 -4.69 -29.64 -21.68
N ARG A 104 -4.91 -30.92 -21.94
CA ARG A 104 -6.24 -31.48 -22.24
C ARG A 104 -6.48 -32.75 -21.44
N ASP A 105 -7.50 -32.72 -20.59
CA ASP A 105 -8.03 -33.93 -19.96
C ASP A 105 -8.95 -34.64 -20.97
N SER A 106 -8.41 -35.69 -21.59
CA SER A 106 -9.14 -36.45 -22.60
C SER A 106 -10.30 -37.30 -22.05
N LEU A 107 -10.29 -37.65 -20.75
CA LEU A 107 -11.38 -38.40 -20.12
C LEU A 107 -12.52 -37.46 -19.69
N ALA A 108 -12.19 -36.24 -19.24
CA ALA A 108 -13.18 -35.23 -18.86
C ALA A 108 -13.64 -34.35 -20.04
N GLY A 109 -12.91 -34.36 -21.16
CA GLY A 109 -13.22 -33.54 -22.34
C GLY A 109 -12.96 -32.05 -22.13
N THR A 110 -12.05 -31.68 -21.24
CA THR A 110 -11.77 -30.28 -20.86
C THR A 110 -10.38 -29.85 -21.32
N ASP A 111 -10.29 -28.58 -21.75
CA ASP A 111 -9.03 -27.93 -22.08
C ASP A 111 -8.64 -26.96 -20.95
N ILE A 112 -7.35 -26.92 -20.61
CA ILE A 112 -6.80 -26.18 -19.49
C ILE A 112 -5.73 -25.22 -20.01
N LEU A 113 -5.79 -23.96 -19.59
CA LEU A 113 -4.73 -22.97 -19.78
C LEU A 113 -4.11 -22.63 -18.43
N ILE A 114 -2.80 -22.84 -18.31
CA ILE A 114 -2.04 -22.63 -17.09
C ILE A 114 -1.13 -21.42 -17.29
N ASN A 115 -1.20 -20.43 -16.38
CA ASN A 115 -0.23 -19.34 -16.30
C ASN A 115 0.58 -19.45 -15.00
N ARG A 116 1.92 -19.33 -15.12
CA ARG A 116 2.85 -19.35 -13.99
C ARG A 116 3.69 -18.09 -14.00
N ARG A 117 3.79 -17.45 -12.83
CA ARG A 117 4.59 -16.25 -12.62
C ARG A 117 5.34 -16.34 -11.29
N HIS A 118 6.65 -16.08 -11.33
CA HIS A 118 7.48 -16.01 -10.14
C HIS A 118 7.97 -14.57 -9.96
N PHE A 119 7.69 -13.96 -8.82
CA PHE A 119 8.14 -12.61 -8.51
C PHE A 119 8.60 -12.52 -7.05
N VAL A 120 9.43 -11.52 -6.78
CA VAL A 120 9.83 -11.10 -5.44
C VAL A 120 9.27 -9.71 -5.21
N LEU A 121 8.54 -9.57 -4.12
CA LEU A 121 8.07 -8.30 -3.62
C LEU A 121 8.56 -8.15 -2.19
N HIS A 122 9.27 -7.06 -1.88
CA HIS A 122 9.90 -6.93 -0.59
C HIS A 122 10.00 -5.47 -0.11
N PRO A 123 9.55 -5.15 1.11
CA PRO A 123 9.71 -3.82 1.69
C PRO A 123 11.17 -3.55 2.07
N ARG A 124 11.71 -2.42 1.62
CA ARG A 124 13.10 -2.07 1.87
C ARG A 124 13.34 -1.78 3.36
N GLY A 125 14.39 -2.35 3.92
CA GLY A 125 14.81 -2.12 5.31
C GLY A 125 14.16 -3.04 6.35
N ILE A 126 13.37 -4.01 5.90
CA ILE A 126 12.82 -5.10 6.73
C ILE A 126 13.48 -6.40 6.25
N LYS A 127 13.83 -7.33 7.14
CA LYS A 127 14.30 -8.66 6.76
C LYS A 127 13.24 -9.71 7.09
N TRP A 128 13.23 -10.78 6.31
CA TRP A 128 12.51 -11.99 6.65
C TRP A 128 13.26 -12.75 7.76
N ALA A 129 12.57 -13.07 8.84
CA ALA A 129 13.07 -13.83 10.00
C ALA A 129 12.31 -15.15 10.21
N GLY A 130 11.31 -15.45 9.39
CA GLY A 130 10.56 -16.69 9.46
C GLY A 130 11.33 -17.91 8.93
N ALA A 131 10.73 -19.09 9.03
CA ALA A 131 11.33 -20.35 8.60
C ALA A 131 11.79 -20.29 7.12
N THR A 132 12.97 -20.84 6.87
CA THR A 132 13.57 -20.94 5.54
C THR A 132 13.13 -22.24 4.87
N GLY A 133 12.20 -22.14 3.91
CA GLY A 133 11.88 -23.19 2.94
C GLY A 133 12.31 -22.77 1.53
N ILE A 134 11.67 -23.32 0.49
CA ILE A 134 11.88 -22.87 -0.91
C ILE A 134 11.41 -21.41 -1.08
N ALA A 135 10.29 -21.05 -0.45
CA ALA A 135 9.77 -19.68 -0.35
C ALA A 135 8.78 -19.59 0.83
N PRO A 136 8.50 -18.39 1.38
CA PRO A 136 7.43 -18.21 2.35
C PRO A 136 6.07 -18.54 1.73
N ASN A 137 5.20 -19.23 2.48
CA ASN A 137 3.80 -19.38 2.11
C ASN A 137 2.97 -18.16 2.57
N ASN A 138 1.74 -18.01 2.06
CA ASN A 138 0.89 -16.85 2.36
C ASN A 138 0.61 -16.69 3.86
N ALA A 139 0.44 -17.79 4.60
CA ALA A 139 0.24 -17.74 6.05
C ALA A 139 1.48 -17.20 6.79
N GLY A 140 2.67 -17.61 6.36
CA GLY A 140 3.95 -17.12 6.86
C GLY A 140 4.13 -15.64 6.57
N LEU A 141 3.84 -15.20 5.34
CA LEU A 141 3.94 -13.78 4.93
C LEU A 141 3.01 -12.88 5.76
N ALA A 142 1.81 -13.36 6.10
CA ALA A 142 0.85 -12.63 6.93
C ALA A 142 1.26 -12.53 8.41
N THR A 143 2.17 -13.40 8.88
CA THR A 143 2.56 -13.47 10.29
C THR A 143 3.61 -12.40 10.62
N ALA A 144 3.22 -11.42 11.44
CA ALA A 144 4.08 -10.29 11.80
C ALA A 144 5.42 -10.69 12.45
N ALA A 145 5.45 -11.77 13.24
CA ALA A 145 6.65 -12.25 13.92
C ALA A 145 7.75 -12.75 12.95
N ASN A 146 7.40 -13.02 11.69
CA ASN A 146 8.38 -13.44 10.67
C ASN A 146 9.09 -12.26 10.00
N TRP A 147 8.86 -11.02 10.46
CA TRP A 147 9.44 -9.81 9.89
C TRP A 147 10.16 -9.00 10.96
N GLU A 148 11.40 -8.62 10.66
CA GLU A 148 12.21 -7.81 11.57
C GLU A 148 12.72 -6.57 10.85
N ARG A 149 12.59 -5.39 11.46
CA ARG A 149 13.11 -4.14 10.89
C ARG A 149 14.61 -4.08 11.13
N VAL A 150 15.38 -3.90 10.06
CA VAL A 150 16.85 -3.79 10.13
C VAL A 150 17.29 -2.34 10.03
N TYR A 151 16.58 -1.54 9.24
CA TYR A 151 16.84 -0.11 9.14
C TYR A 151 16.20 0.64 10.30
N ASP A 152 16.73 1.85 10.55
CA ASP A 152 16.06 2.79 11.43
C ASP A 152 14.62 3.05 10.94
N PRO A 153 13.62 3.09 11.83
CA PRO A 153 12.22 3.30 11.45
C PRO A 153 12.01 4.52 10.54
N LYS A 154 12.80 5.58 10.68
CA LYS A 154 12.71 6.78 9.82
C LYS A 154 13.14 6.53 8.37
N GLN A 155 14.00 5.54 8.14
CA GLN A 155 14.46 5.16 6.81
C GLN A 155 13.51 4.21 6.09
N ILE A 156 12.58 3.60 6.84
CA ILE A 156 11.50 2.78 6.30
C ILE A 156 10.38 3.74 5.87
N ARG A 157 10.34 4.05 4.57
CA ARG A 157 9.45 5.06 3.97
C ARG A 157 8.00 4.56 3.83
N ILE A 158 7.46 3.93 4.86
CA ILE A 158 6.10 3.38 4.90
C ILE A 158 5.51 3.69 6.26
N VAL A 159 4.36 4.36 6.28
CA VAL A 159 3.62 4.67 7.49
C VAL A 159 2.18 4.21 7.31
N ALA A 160 1.67 3.43 8.27
CA ALA A 160 0.27 3.06 8.33
C ALA A 160 -0.48 4.07 9.22
N PHE A 161 -1.51 4.70 8.66
CA PHE A 161 -2.36 5.67 9.33
C PHE A 161 -3.78 5.11 9.49
N LYS A 162 -4.09 4.63 10.69
CA LYS A 162 -5.41 4.12 11.05
C LYS A 162 -6.28 5.25 11.60
N HIS A 163 -7.45 5.45 11.00
CA HIS A 163 -8.34 6.56 11.29
C HIS A 163 -9.80 6.15 11.05
N LYS A 164 -10.72 6.94 11.59
CA LYS A 164 -12.15 6.86 11.32
C LYS A 164 -12.55 7.94 10.33
N ILE A 165 -13.71 7.77 9.73
CA ILE A 165 -14.37 8.78 8.91
C ILE A 165 -15.58 9.30 9.69
N LYS A 166 -15.94 10.57 9.46
CA LYS A 166 -17.15 11.19 10.02
C LYS A 166 -18.30 11.15 9.01
#